data_AF-A0A1R3T766-F1
#
_entry.id   AF-A0A1R3T766-F1
#
_cell.length_a   1.000
_cell.length_b   1.000
_cell.length_c   1.000
_cell.angle_alpha   90.00
_cell.angle_beta   90.00
_cell.angle_gamma   90.00
#
_symmetry.space_group_name_H-M   'P 1'
#
loop_
_entity.id
_entity.type
_entity.pdbx_description
1 polymer ?
#
loop_
_entity_poly.entity_id
_entity_poly.type
_entity_poly.pdbx_seq_one_letter_code
_entity_poly.pdbx_strand_id
1 'polypeptide(L)'
;MDEVRIDKWLWAVRIFKTRTAASEACKKGRVVISSVAVKPSRNIRAGEIIEVRKPPVTFSFKVLALTDKRMGATKVPEFMENVTPPDQYELLELNRISGFVDRQRGAGRPTKKERRDLEQFTDSFDFDEFDF
;
A
#
# COMPACT_ATOMS: atom_id res chain seq x y z
N MET A 1 -28.11 13.84 15.31
CA MET A 1 -27.59 12.87 14.32
C MET A 1 -26.14 13.25 14.12
N ASP A 2 -25.21 12.46 14.64
CA ASP A 2 -23.80 12.80 14.55
C ASP A 2 -23.38 12.86 13.07
N GLU A 3 -22.66 13.89 12.69
CA GLU A 3 -22.04 14.02 11.37
C GLU A 3 -20.54 14.16 11.57
N VAL A 4 -19.76 13.25 10.96
CA VAL A 4 -18.30 13.26 11.04
C VAL A 4 -17.72 13.35 9.64
N ARG A 5 -16.72 14.23 9.47
CA ARG A 5 -15.95 14.34 8.23
C ARG A 5 -15.20 13.04 7.95
N ILE A 6 -15.20 12.61 6.69
CA ILE A 6 -14.53 11.38 6.28
C ILE A 6 -13.03 11.38 6.61
N ASP A 7 -12.33 12.51 6.45
CA ASP A 7 -10.91 12.62 6.80
C ASP A 7 -10.63 12.34 8.29
N LYS A 8 -11.53 12.78 9.16
CA LYS A 8 -11.46 12.63 10.60
C LYS A 8 -11.82 11.20 11.00
N TRP A 9 -12.87 10.64 10.41
CA TRP A 9 -13.29 9.27 10.68
C TRP A 9 -12.23 8.25 10.25
N LEU A 10 -11.70 8.35 9.03
CA LEU A 10 -10.64 7.47 8.51
C LEU A 10 -9.38 7.46 9.38
N TRP A 11 -9.06 8.60 9.98
CA TRP A 11 -8.00 8.69 10.98
C TRP A 11 -8.42 8.11 12.33
N ALA A 12 -9.65 8.35 12.79
CA ALA A 12 -10.15 7.85 14.06
C ALA A 12 -10.17 6.31 14.11
N VAL A 13 -10.58 5.66 13.01
CA VAL A 13 -10.60 4.19 12.83
C VAL A 13 -9.26 3.60 12.36
N ARG A 14 -8.19 4.41 12.36
CA ARG A 14 -6.79 3.97 12.09
C ARG A 14 -6.51 3.45 10.68
N ILE A 15 -7.38 3.68 9.69
CA ILE A 15 -7.08 3.40 8.27
C ILE A 15 -5.88 4.23 7.80
N PHE A 16 -5.79 5.49 8.25
CA PHE A 16 -4.61 6.32 8.08
C PHE A 16 -3.92 6.63 9.41
N LYS A 17 -2.58 6.76 9.38
CA LYS A 17 -1.77 7.10 10.55
C LYS A 17 -2.06 8.52 11.05
N THR A 18 -2.26 9.46 10.14
CA THR A 18 -2.55 10.88 10.43
C THR A 18 -3.78 11.36 9.67
N ARG A 19 -4.46 12.37 10.21
CA ARG A 19 -5.60 13.02 9.52
C ARG A 19 -5.18 13.73 8.23
N THR A 20 -3.95 14.25 8.19
CA THR A 20 -3.37 14.85 6.96
C THR A 20 -3.25 13.81 5.85
N ALA A 21 -2.78 12.60 6.14
CA ALA A 21 -2.69 11.52 5.15
C ALA A 21 -4.07 11.09 4.63
N ALA A 22 -5.09 11.01 5.51
CA ALA A 22 -6.46 10.74 5.09
C ALA A 22 -6.99 11.85 4.16
N SER A 23 -6.73 13.11 4.51
CA SER A 23 -7.13 14.27 3.71
C SER A 23 -6.46 14.27 2.33
N GLU A 24 -5.17 13.96 2.27
CA GLU A 24 -4.46 13.84 1.00
C GLU A 24 -4.99 12.69 0.15
N ALA A 25 -5.30 11.54 0.75
CA ALA A 25 -5.88 10.41 0.02
C ALA A 25 -7.22 10.78 -0.63
N CYS A 26 -8.08 11.51 0.09
CA CYS A 26 -9.32 12.06 -0.46
C CYS A 26 -9.04 13.02 -1.62
N LYS A 27 -8.12 13.99 -1.46
CA LYS A 27 -7.72 14.95 -2.51
C LYS A 27 -7.16 14.27 -3.76
N LYS A 28 -6.42 13.16 -3.59
CA LYS A 28 -5.84 12.35 -4.68
C LYS A 28 -6.87 11.39 -5.31
N GLY A 29 -8.15 11.46 -4.94
CA GLY A 29 -9.20 10.59 -5.46
C GLY A 29 -9.06 9.12 -5.07
N ARG A 30 -8.29 8.82 -4.00
CA ARG A 30 -8.08 7.45 -3.51
C ARG A 30 -9.17 6.98 -2.56
N VAL A 31 -10.03 7.88 -2.10
CA VAL A 31 -11.16 7.55 -1.23
C VAL A 31 -12.44 7.80 -2.01
N VAL A 32 -13.28 6.77 -2.08
CA VAL A 32 -14.48 6.72 -2.92
C VAL A 32 -15.64 6.19 -2.08
N ILE A 33 -16.84 6.71 -2.32
CA ILE A 33 -18.09 6.18 -1.79
C ILE A 33 -19.06 6.11 -2.96
N SER A 34 -19.67 4.95 -3.18
CA SER A 34 -20.60 4.73 -4.29
C SER A 34 -20.01 5.18 -5.63
N SER A 35 -18.81 4.69 -5.96
CA SER A 35 -18.03 5.02 -7.17
C SER A 35 -17.64 6.49 -7.39
N VAL A 36 -17.98 7.40 -6.47
CA VAL A 36 -17.62 8.83 -6.55
C VAL A 36 -16.50 9.19 -5.56
N ALA A 37 -15.45 9.84 -6.07
CA ALA A 37 -14.35 10.36 -5.25
C ALA A 37 -14.84 11.48 -4.32
N VAL A 38 -14.40 11.46 -3.06
CA VAL A 38 -14.94 12.35 -2.03
C VAL A 38 -13.95 13.41 -1.55
N LYS A 39 -14.48 14.60 -1.25
CA LYS A 39 -13.70 15.66 -0.60
C LYS A 39 -13.42 15.30 0.86
N PRO A 40 -12.27 15.70 1.44
CA PRO A 40 -11.93 15.43 2.85
C PRO A 40 -13.00 15.88 3.86
N SER A 41 -13.70 16.97 3.54
CA SER A 41 -14.72 17.59 4.38
C SER A 41 -16.12 16.99 4.22
N ARG A 42 -16.31 15.99 3.35
CA ARG A 42 -17.61 15.32 3.21
C ARG A 42 -17.96 14.64 4.54
N ASN A 43 -19.15 14.90 5.06
CA ASN A 43 -19.69 14.16 6.19
C ASN A 43 -20.18 12.77 5.75
N ILE A 44 -19.95 11.78 6.60
CA ILE A 44 -20.36 10.39 6.36
C ILE A 44 -21.47 9.96 7.31
N ARG A 45 -22.13 8.85 6.99
CA ARG A 45 -23.21 8.22 7.76
C ARG A 45 -22.93 6.74 8.00
N ALA A 46 -23.49 6.20 9.08
CA ALA A 46 -23.49 4.77 9.30
C ALA A 46 -24.20 4.04 8.15
N GLY A 47 -23.69 2.87 7.78
CA GLY A 47 -24.15 2.07 6.64
C GLY A 47 -23.43 2.38 5.31
N GLU A 48 -22.73 3.51 5.18
CA GLU A 48 -21.95 3.79 3.97
C GLU A 48 -20.76 2.84 3.84
N ILE A 49 -20.40 2.50 2.60
CA ILE A 49 -19.18 1.75 2.26
C ILE A 49 -18.15 2.73 1.73
N ILE A 50 -17.00 2.77 2.38
CA ILE A 50 -15.87 3.60 2.02
C ILE A 50 -14.80 2.72 1.37
N GLU A 51 -14.49 3.03 0.12
CA GLU A 51 -13.44 2.37 -0.64
C GLU A 51 -12.15 3.20 -0.57
N VAL A 52 -11.04 2.56 -0.20
CA VAL A 52 -9.73 3.16 -0.06
C VAL A 52 -8.75 2.45 -1.00
N ARG A 53 -8.40 3.14 -2.08
CA ARG A 53 -7.46 2.66 -3.10
C ARG A 53 -6.03 2.76 -2.58
N LYS A 54 -5.39 1.61 -2.41
CA LYS A 54 -3.97 1.44 -2.08
C LYS A 54 -3.36 0.43 -3.06
N PRO A 55 -2.91 0.89 -4.23
CA PRO A 55 -2.45 0.01 -5.30
C PRO A 55 -1.49 -1.09 -4.79
N PRO A 56 -1.67 -2.34 -5.24
CA PRO A 56 -2.61 -2.78 -6.28
C PRO A 56 -4.06 -3.01 -5.80
N VAL A 57 -4.34 -2.81 -4.52
CA VAL A 57 -5.59 -3.23 -3.87
C VAL A 57 -6.53 -2.06 -3.61
N THR A 58 -7.83 -2.29 -3.66
CA THR A 58 -8.84 -1.41 -3.09
C THR A 58 -9.46 -2.06 -1.87
N PHE A 59 -9.29 -1.43 -0.70
CA PHE A 59 -9.92 -1.89 0.53
C PHE A 59 -11.30 -1.28 0.69
N SER A 60 -12.27 -2.05 1.15
CA SER A 60 -13.65 -1.59 1.36
C SER A 60 -14.03 -1.73 2.83
N PHE A 61 -14.52 -0.65 3.43
CA PHE A 61 -14.90 -0.60 4.84
C PHE A 61 -16.33 -0.11 4.99
N LYS A 62 -17.19 -0.89 5.64
CA LYS A 62 -18.54 -0.49 6.00
C LYS A 62 -18.51 0.29 7.32
N VAL A 63 -19.14 1.45 7.35
CA VAL A 63 -19.25 2.30 8.54
C VAL A 63 -20.34 1.74 9.46
N LEU A 64 -19.98 1.27 10.65
CA LEU A 64 -20.95 0.78 11.65
C LEU A 64 -21.40 1.92 12.57
N ALA A 65 -20.46 2.77 13.00
CA ALA A 65 -20.71 3.91 13.86
C ALA A 65 -19.76 5.06 13.54
N LEU A 66 -20.16 6.27 13.94
CA LEU A 66 -19.37 7.48 13.76
C LEU A 66 -18.53 7.76 15.01
N THR A 67 -17.27 8.12 14.80
CA THR A 67 -16.37 8.60 15.84
C THR A 67 -15.43 9.64 15.28
N ASP A 68 -15.17 10.66 16.08
CA ASP A 68 -14.26 11.74 15.78
C ASP A 68 -12.97 11.68 16.64
N LYS A 69 -12.91 10.72 17.58
CA LYS A 69 -11.78 10.46 18.47
C LYS A 69 -11.04 9.20 18.02
N ARG A 70 -9.72 9.29 17.91
CA ARG A 70 -8.88 8.13 17.58
C ARG A 70 -8.77 7.20 18.76
N MET A 71 -9.17 5.94 18.56
CA MET A 71 -9.21 4.92 19.61
C MET A 71 -8.10 3.87 19.44
N GLY A 72 -7.94 3.04 20.47
CA GLY A 72 -7.09 1.85 20.41
C GLY A 72 -7.59 0.84 19.36
N ALA A 73 -6.68 0.02 18.83
CA ALA A 73 -7.00 -0.94 17.77
C ALA A 73 -8.16 -1.89 18.14
N THR A 74 -8.23 -2.31 19.40
CA THR A 74 -9.28 -3.20 19.93
C THR A 74 -10.69 -2.66 19.75
N LYS A 75 -10.88 -1.33 19.79
CA LYS A 75 -12.20 -0.69 19.67
C LYS A 75 -12.61 -0.41 18.22
N VAL A 76 -11.67 -0.46 17.27
CA VAL A 76 -11.95 -0.13 15.85
C VAL A 76 -13.05 -0.99 15.23
N PRO A 77 -13.14 -2.31 15.50
CA PRO A 77 -14.21 -3.16 14.97
C PRO A 77 -15.63 -2.72 15.37
N GLU A 78 -15.79 -1.95 16.44
CA GLU A 78 -17.10 -1.40 16.85
C GLU A 78 -17.60 -0.31 15.88
N PHE A 79 -16.68 0.32 15.13
CA PHE A 79 -16.98 1.46 14.26
C PHE A 79 -16.90 1.11 12.77
N MET A 80 -16.19 0.06 12.40
CA MET A 80 -16.07 -0.36 11.00
C MET A 80 -16.00 -1.88 10.85
N GLU A 81 -16.49 -2.36 9.71
CA GLU A 81 -16.34 -3.73 9.24
C GLU A 81 -15.52 -3.73 7.94
N ASN A 82 -14.52 -4.61 7.83
CA ASN A 82 -13.80 -4.80 6.58
C ASN A 82 -14.62 -5.69 5.65
N VAL A 83 -15.09 -5.11 4.54
CA VAL A 83 -15.89 -5.75 3.50
C VAL A 83 -15.14 -5.75 2.16
N THR A 84 -13.80 -5.72 2.21
CA THR A 84 -12.94 -5.83 1.03
C THR A 84 -13.25 -7.15 0.32
N PRO A 85 -13.57 -7.15 -0.98
CA PRO A 85 -13.96 -8.38 -1.64
C PRO A 85 -12.76 -9.34 -1.86
N PRO A 86 -13.01 -10.65 -2.04
CA PRO A 86 -11.95 -11.66 -2.12
C PRO A 86 -10.92 -11.45 -3.24
N ASP A 87 -11.37 -10.97 -4.41
CA ASP A 87 -10.54 -10.65 -5.58
C ASP A 87 -9.41 -9.67 -5.25
N GLN A 88 -9.68 -8.72 -4.36
CA GLN A 88 -8.70 -7.73 -3.91
C GLN A 88 -7.58 -8.36 -3.06
N TYR A 89 -7.88 -9.44 -2.32
CA TYR A 89 -6.87 -10.18 -1.58
C TYR A 89 -6.01 -11.06 -2.50
N GLU A 90 -6.61 -11.66 -3.54
CA GLU A 90 -5.87 -12.40 -4.56
C GLU A 90 -4.88 -11.49 -5.29
N LEU A 91 -5.28 -10.27 -5.66
CA LEU A 91 -4.38 -9.27 -6.23
C LEU A 91 -3.20 -8.93 -5.30
N LEU A 92 -3.46 -8.84 -4.00
CA LEU A 92 -2.41 -8.60 -3.00
C LEU A 92 -1.43 -9.77 -2.92
N GLU A 93 -1.93 -11.00 -2.97
CA GLU A 93 -1.14 -12.22 -2.92
C GLU A 93 -0.30 -12.38 -4.19
N LEU A 94 -0.88 -12.21 -5.38
CA LEU A 94 -0.17 -12.22 -6.64
C LEU A 94 0.93 -11.16 -6.68
N ASN A 95 0.66 -9.95 -6.18
CA ASN A 95 1.67 -8.90 -6.09
C ASN A 95 2.80 -9.27 -5.11
N ARG A 96 2.48 -9.94 -4.00
CA ARG A 96 3.48 -10.44 -3.06
C ARG A 96 4.37 -11.50 -3.71
N ILE A 97 3.78 -12.47 -4.41
CA ILE A 97 4.48 -13.55 -5.11
C ILE A 97 5.35 -12.98 -6.24
N SER A 98 4.80 -12.07 -7.06
CA SER A 98 5.52 -11.42 -8.17
C SER A 98 6.60 -10.43 -7.69
N GLY A 99 6.46 -9.86 -6.49
CA GLY A 99 7.53 -9.09 -5.83
C GLY A 99 8.77 -9.94 -5.51
N PHE A 100 8.61 -11.26 -5.46
CA PHE A 100 9.68 -12.27 -5.42
C PHE A 100 9.98 -12.86 -6.81
N VAL A 101 9.84 -12.09 -7.90
CA VAL A 101 10.60 -12.42 -9.11
C VAL A 101 12.06 -12.24 -8.74
N ASP A 102 12.67 -13.34 -8.31
CA ASP A 102 14.10 -13.56 -8.27
C ASP A 102 14.59 -13.17 -9.67
N ARG A 103 15.16 -11.97 -9.79
CA ARG A 103 15.98 -11.68 -10.97
C ARG A 103 17.02 -12.78 -10.94
N GLN A 104 17.06 -13.63 -11.97
CA GLN A 104 18.16 -14.58 -12.10
C GLN A 104 19.46 -13.80 -11.83
N ARG A 105 20.22 -14.22 -10.82
CA ARG A 105 21.54 -13.65 -10.54
C ARG A 105 22.28 -13.54 -11.88
N GLY A 106 22.69 -12.33 -12.24
CA GLY A 106 23.39 -12.05 -13.51
C GLY A 106 22.57 -11.44 -14.65
N ALA A 107 21.25 -11.20 -14.53
CA ALA A 107 20.45 -10.53 -15.57
C ALA A 107 20.64 -8.99 -15.65
N GLY A 108 21.80 -8.46 -15.24
CA GLY A 108 22.08 -7.02 -15.25
C GLY A 108 23.45 -6.65 -14.66
N ARG A 109 23.65 -5.36 -14.34
CA ARG A 109 24.92 -4.81 -13.81
C ARG A 109 25.44 -5.70 -12.65
N PRO A 110 26.69 -6.19 -12.73
CA PRO A 110 27.26 -7.07 -11.71
C PRO A 110 27.12 -6.50 -10.31
N THR A 111 26.66 -7.35 -9.38
CA THR A 111 26.70 -7.05 -7.96
C THR A 111 28.16 -6.85 -7.50
N LYS A 112 28.37 -6.23 -6.33
CA LYS A 112 29.73 -5.94 -5.84
C LYS A 112 30.60 -7.20 -5.69
N LYS A 113 29.99 -8.34 -5.35
CA LYS A 113 30.68 -9.62 -5.27
C LYS A 113 31.04 -10.14 -6.67
N GLU A 114 30.08 -10.20 -7.59
CA GLU A 114 30.31 -10.64 -8.97
C GLU A 114 31.34 -9.77 -9.69
N ARG A 115 31.41 -8.46 -9.40
CA ARG A 115 32.46 -7.57 -9.92
C ARG A 115 33.84 -7.94 -9.41
N ARG A 116 33.98 -8.24 -8.11
CA ARG A 116 35.26 -8.68 -7.53
C ARG A 116 35.68 -10.04 -8.07
N ASP A 117 34.73 -10.94 -8.23
CA ASP A 117 34.98 -12.27 -8.79
C ASP A 117 35.41 -12.14 -10.27
N LEU A 118 34.83 -11.22 -11.04
CA LEU A 118 35.26 -10.88 -12.40
C LEU A 118 36.64 -10.21 -12.45
N GLU A 119 36.91 -9.23 -11.57
CA GLU A 119 38.21 -8.55 -11.45
C GLU A 119 39.32 -9.56 -11.12
N GLN A 120 39.07 -10.49 -10.19
CA GLN A 120 40.01 -11.53 -9.79
C GLN A 120 40.21 -12.56 -10.91
N PHE A 121 39.18 -12.88 -11.66
CA PHE A 121 39.29 -13.74 -12.85
C PHE A 121 40.13 -13.07 -13.95
N THR A 122 39.92 -11.78 -14.25
CA THR A 122 40.73 -11.06 -15.25
C THR A 122 42.18 -10.87 -14.85
N ASP A 123 42.47 -10.74 -13.56
CA ASP A 123 43.84 -10.62 -13.02
C ASP A 123 44.60 -11.97 -13.05
N SER A 124 43.88 -13.08 -13.22
CA SER A 124 44.45 -14.44 -13.31
C SER A 124 44.78 -14.87 -14.75
N PHE A 125 44.30 -14.12 -15.74
CA PHE A 125 44.65 -14.29 -17.15
C PHE A 125 45.66 -13.20 -17.52
N ASP A 126 46.90 -13.36 -17.04
CA ASP A 126 48.05 -12.63 -17.59
C ASP A 126 48.10 -12.91 -19.09
N PHE A 127 47.79 -11.90 -19.88
CA PHE A 127 47.89 -11.88 -21.34
C PHE A 127 49.32 -11.56 -21.77
N ASP A 128 50.31 -11.97 -20.99
CA ASP A 128 51.73 -11.62 -21.14
C ASP A 128 52.56 -12.70 -21.87
N GLU A 129 51.94 -13.70 -22.53
CA GLU A 129 52.68 -14.78 -23.21
C GLU A 129 52.36 -14.97 -24.71
N PHE A 130 51.83 -13.97 -25.42
CA PHE A 130 51.73 -14.00 -26.89
C PHE A 130 52.28 -12.72 -27.52
N ASP A 131 53.59 -12.53 -27.40
CA ASP A 131 54.37 -11.60 -28.23
C ASP A 131 55.36 -12.42 -29.08
N PHE A 132 54.93 -12.84 -30.28
CA PHE A 132 55.79 -13.09 -31.46
C PHE A 132 54.96 -13.16 -32.76
#